data_AF-A0A1Y0RJC5-F1
#
_entry.id   AF-A0A1Y0RJC5-F1
#
_cell.length_a   1.000
_cell.length_b   1.000
_cell.length_c   1.000
_cell.angle_alpha   90.00
_cell.angle_beta   90.00
_cell.angle_gamma   90.00
#
_symmetry.space_group_name_H-M   'P 1'
#
loop_
_entity.id
_entity.type
_entity.pdbx_description
1 polymer ?
#
loop_
_entity_poly.entity_id
_entity_poly.type
_entity_poly.pdbx_seq_one_letter_code
_entity_poly.pdbx_strand_id
1 'polypeptide(L)'
;MSNNQEIHYLGRVLDREKQAPISGAKVSIHLPGFSRVVYSDLEGIYKFPISFGNSRVLEGEITIEVKGYKTYSSFIKLLPNERDLGDIQLVPPHFQLISPHVQETENNDNLLPVIAALMVVLALIVAVLTLPPPQETPPLERPDTRINLLQPFNVSKKSVSEVLYPSISFQKHEYKIASFFEFERG
;
A
#
# COMPACT_ATOMS: atom_id res chain seq x y z
N MET A 1 19.28 53.91 -0.88
CA MET A 1 20.47 53.20 -0.36
C MET A 1 20.00 51.81 0.07
N SER A 2 20.41 50.75 -0.63
CA SER A 2 20.05 49.37 -0.24
C SER A 2 20.98 48.94 0.89
N ASN A 3 20.45 48.93 2.10
CA ASN A 3 21.07 48.40 3.30
C ASN A 3 21.11 46.87 3.18
N ASN A 4 22.16 46.37 2.54
CA ASN A 4 22.47 44.97 2.37
C ASN A 4 22.89 44.35 3.72
N GLN A 5 21.96 44.21 4.65
CA GLN A 5 22.20 43.57 5.94
C GLN A 5 22.14 42.05 5.77
N GLU A 6 23.26 41.39 6.04
CA GLU A 6 23.36 39.94 6.09
C GLU A 6 22.70 39.44 7.39
N ILE A 7 21.71 38.56 7.25
CA ILE A 7 20.99 37.95 8.38
C ILE A 7 21.45 36.52 8.49
N HIS A 8 21.80 36.11 9.71
CA HIS A 8 22.20 34.74 9.97
C HIS A 8 21.03 33.90 10.46
N TYR A 9 20.71 32.87 9.68
CA TYR A 9 19.72 31.85 10.03
C TYR A 9 20.40 30.68 10.70
N LEU A 10 19.80 30.15 11.75
CA LEU A 10 20.32 29.05 12.55
C LEU A 10 19.35 27.88 12.47
N GLY A 11 19.86 26.66 12.34
CA GLY A 11 19.06 25.47 12.56
C GLY A 11 19.93 24.37 13.17
N ARG A 12 19.30 23.28 13.59
CA ARG A 12 20.01 22.15 14.19
C ARG A 12 19.55 20.84 13.58
N VAL A 13 20.50 19.93 13.40
CA VAL A 13 20.25 18.60 12.83
C VAL A 13 20.36 17.56 13.94
N LEU A 14 19.31 16.77 14.11
CA LEU A 14 19.21 15.73 15.14
C LEU A 14 18.94 14.37 14.52
N ASP A 15 19.35 13.31 15.21
CA ASP A 15 18.89 11.95 14.94
C ASP A 15 17.47 11.79 15.50
N ARG A 16 16.51 11.33 14.69
CA ARG A 16 15.12 11.18 15.12
C ARG A 16 14.95 10.16 16.25
N GLU A 17 15.70 9.07 16.22
CA GLU A 17 15.55 7.99 17.21
C GLU A 17 16.28 8.33 18.50
N LYS A 18 17.52 8.81 18.38
CA LYS A 18 18.40 9.07 19.52
C LYS A 18 18.22 10.46 20.12
N GLN A 19 17.58 11.37 19.39
CA GLN A 19 17.52 12.81 19.71
C GLN A 19 18.91 13.43 19.92
N ALA A 20 19.94 12.83 19.30
CA ALA A 20 21.33 13.26 19.43
C ALA A 20 21.69 14.23 18.29
N PRO A 21 22.50 15.26 18.55
CA PRO A 21 22.96 16.16 17.50
C PRO A 21 23.84 15.44 16.48
N ILE A 22 23.66 15.78 15.20
CA ILE A 22 24.41 15.20 14.09
C ILE A 22 25.43 16.22 13.59
N SER A 23 26.70 15.93 13.84
CA SER A 23 27.82 16.74 13.37
C SER A 23 28.21 16.45 11.93
N GLY A 24 28.72 17.46 11.21
CA GLY A 24 29.24 17.31 9.86
C GLY A 24 28.17 17.05 8.80
N ALA A 25 26.91 17.34 9.10
CA ALA A 25 25.83 17.25 8.13
C ALA A 25 26.01 18.29 7.04
N LYS A 26 25.99 17.87 5.77
CA LYS A 26 26.05 18.79 4.64
C LYS A 26 24.67 19.40 4.46
N VAL A 27 24.53 20.69 4.74
CA VAL A 27 23.29 21.44 4.58
C VAL A 27 23.43 22.35 3.37
N SER A 28 22.58 22.14 2.38
CA SER A 28 22.53 22.93 1.15
C SER A 28 21.22 23.72 1.13
N ILE A 29 21.29 25.00 0.78
CA ILE A 29 20.12 25.84 0.57
C ILE A 29 20.10 26.35 -0.87
N HIS A 30 18.93 26.35 -1.48
CA HIS A 30 18.70 26.85 -2.82
C HIS A 30 17.53 27.85 -2.79
N LEU A 31 17.87 29.13 -2.94
CA LEU A 31 16.95 30.27 -2.99
C LEU A 31 17.12 30.98 -4.34
N PRO A 32 16.15 31.83 -4.74
CA PRO A 32 16.26 32.65 -5.94
C PRO A 32 17.55 33.47 -5.97
N GLY A 33 18.46 33.14 -6.90
CA GLY A 33 19.75 33.83 -7.06
C GLY A 33 20.78 33.57 -5.95
N PHE A 34 20.51 32.66 -5.02
CA PHE A 34 21.43 32.32 -3.92
C PHE A 34 21.43 30.82 -3.66
N SER A 35 22.59 30.19 -3.76
CA SER A 35 22.77 28.82 -3.30
C SER A 35 24.06 28.70 -2.51
N ARG A 36 23.98 28.01 -1.37
CA ARG A 36 25.10 27.86 -0.46
C ARG A 36 25.07 26.52 0.24
N VAL A 37 26.25 26.01 0.53
CA VAL A 37 26.45 24.79 1.32
C VAL A 37 27.21 25.17 2.59
N VAL A 38 26.75 24.64 3.71
CA VAL A 38 27.42 24.72 5.01
C VAL A 38 27.41 23.34 5.66
N TYR A 39 28.16 23.19 6.75
CA TYR A 39 28.22 21.95 7.52
C TYR A 39 27.80 22.21 8.95
N SER A 40 27.09 21.26 9.57
CA SER A 40 26.78 21.34 11.00
C SER A 40 28.04 21.12 11.86
N ASP A 41 28.10 21.80 12.99
CA ASP A 41 29.17 21.64 13.99
C ASP A 41 28.94 20.44 14.92
N LEU A 42 29.72 20.34 16.00
CA LEU A 42 29.61 19.25 16.98
C LEU A 42 28.28 19.21 17.74
N GLU A 43 27.57 20.35 17.81
CA GLU A 43 26.25 20.46 18.44
C GLU A 43 25.13 20.27 17.41
N GLY A 44 25.48 19.91 16.16
CA GLY A 44 24.56 19.75 15.06
C GLY A 44 24.02 21.07 14.52
N ILE A 45 24.58 22.20 14.93
CA ILE A 45 24.12 23.53 14.57
C ILE A 45 24.72 23.93 13.21
N TYR A 46 23.90 24.47 12.32
CA TYR A 46 24.33 25.06 11.06
C TYR A 46 23.84 26.50 10.95
N LYS A 47 24.61 27.34 10.24
CA LYS A 47 24.35 28.77 10.12
C LYS A 47 24.48 29.26 8.68
N PHE A 48 23.39 29.81 8.14
CA PHE A 48 23.39 30.44 6.82
C PHE A 48 23.38 31.96 6.92
N PRO A 49 24.40 32.65 6.42
CA PRO A 49 24.27 34.07 6.12
C PRO A 49 23.45 34.27 4.84
N ILE A 50 22.38 35.07 4.92
CA ILE A 50 21.46 35.33 3.82
C ILE A 50 21.20 36.83 3.72
N SER A 51 21.30 37.36 2.51
CA SER A 51 20.84 38.71 2.20
C SER A 51 19.51 38.65 1.46
N PHE A 52 18.59 39.50 1.89
CA PHE A 52 17.27 39.64 1.27
C PHE A 52 17.27 40.63 0.10
N GLY A 53 18.32 41.43 -0.07
CA GLY A 53 18.32 42.54 -1.02
C GLY A 53 17.10 43.45 -0.81
N ASN A 54 16.19 43.48 -1.78
CA ASN A 54 14.94 44.25 -1.71
C ASN A 54 13.71 43.37 -1.40
N SER A 55 13.88 42.05 -1.27
CA SER A 55 12.80 41.11 -0.99
C SER A 55 12.43 41.13 0.50
N ARG A 56 11.16 40.87 0.81
CA ARG A 56 10.69 40.72 2.21
C ARG A 56 10.61 39.27 2.65
N VAL A 57 10.63 38.36 1.69
CA VAL A 57 10.51 36.92 1.85
C VAL A 57 11.44 36.27 0.83
N LEU A 58 12.13 35.21 1.23
CA LEU A 58 12.82 34.30 0.31
C LEU A 58 12.26 32.91 0.51
N GLU A 59 11.95 32.23 -0.59
CA GLU A 59 11.39 30.87 -0.55
C GLU A 59 12.23 29.97 -1.46
N GLY A 60 12.39 28.71 -1.07
CA GLY A 60 13.20 27.76 -1.82
C GLY A 60 13.36 26.46 -1.07
N GLU A 61 14.45 25.74 -1.32
CA GLU A 61 14.66 24.39 -0.82
C GLU A 61 15.87 24.31 0.13
N ILE A 62 15.74 23.51 1.18
CA ILE A 62 16.85 23.07 2.01
C ILE A 62 17.01 21.56 1.86
N THR A 63 18.24 21.11 1.68
CA THR A 63 18.60 19.69 1.56
C THR A 63 19.69 19.36 2.57
N ILE A 64 19.53 18.27 3.30
CA ILE A 64 20.48 17.79 4.30
C ILE A 64 20.93 16.38 3.96
N GLU A 65 22.23 16.23 3.80
CA GLU A 65 22.89 14.97 3.46
C GLU A 65 23.86 14.57 4.57
N VAL A 66 23.69 13.36 5.08
CA VAL A 66 24.58 12.74 6.08
C VAL A 66 24.76 11.28 5.71
N LYS A 67 26.00 10.80 5.77
CA LYS A 67 26.28 9.39 5.54
C LYS A 67 25.52 8.54 6.56
N GLY A 68 24.80 7.53 6.07
CA GLY A 68 24.02 6.66 6.95
C GLY A 68 22.72 7.30 7.45
N TYR A 69 22.18 8.29 6.74
CA TYR A 69 20.82 8.81 6.92
C TYR A 69 20.13 8.93 5.55
N LYS A 70 18.80 8.91 5.55
CA LYS A 70 18.04 9.28 4.35
C LYS A 70 18.22 10.78 4.11
N THR A 71 18.52 11.18 2.87
CA THR A 71 18.57 12.61 2.49
C THR A 71 17.25 13.27 2.81
N TYR A 72 17.31 14.37 3.55
CA TYR A 72 16.16 15.21 3.85
C TYR A 72 16.10 16.34 2.84
N SER A 73 14.91 16.63 2.31
CA SER A 73 14.66 17.81 1.50
C SER A 73 13.32 18.42 1.88
N SER A 74 13.27 19.75 2.01
CA SER A 74 12.04 20.47 2.30
C SER A 74 12.04 21.84 1.66
N PHE A 75 10.85 22.31 1.29
CA PHE A 75 10.63 23.70 0.98
C PHE A 75 10.67 24.54 2.25
N ILE A 76 11.27 25.72 2.19
CA ILE A 76 11.40 26.66 3.31
C ILE A 76 11.05 28.07 2.88
N LYS A 77 10.56 28.84 3.84
CA LYS A 77 10.24 30.26 3.71
C LYS A 77 10.98 31.03 4.78
N LEU A 78 11.78 32.00 4.36
CA LEU A 78 12.61 32.81 5.23
C LEU A 78 12.05 34.22 5.36
N LEU A 79 11.95 34.68 6.60
CA LEU A 79 11.53 36.02 6.96
C LEU A 79 12.69 36.73 7.69
N PRO A 80 12.95 38.02 7.45
CA PRO A 80 14.05 38.74 8.10
C PRO A 80 14.00 38.74 9.64
N ASN A 81 12.79 38.61 10.20
CA ASN A 81 12.51 38.69 11.63
C ASN A 81 12.50 37.31 12.32
N GLU A 82 12.52 36.22 11.55
CA GLU A 82 12.46 34.85 12.06
C GLU A 82 13.74 34.12 11.61
N ARG A 83 14.72 34.07 12.50
CA ARG A 83 16.08 33.60 12.16
C ARG A 83 16.32 32.15 12.55
N ASP A 84 15.40 31.56 13.30
CA ASP A 84 15.49 30.18 13.74
C ASP A 84 14.74 29.29 12.75
N LEU A 85 15.44 28.29 12.21
CA LEU A 85 14.91 27.26 11.32
C LEU A 85 14.49 26.01 12.10
N GLY A 86 14.74 25.99 13.41
CA GLY A 86 14.39 24.91 14.31
C GLY A 86 15.23 23.64 14.15
N ASP A 87 14.67 22.54 14.65
CA ASP A 87 15.30 21.23 14.66
C ASP A 87 14.80 20.38 13.48
N ILE A 88 15.74 19.88 12.67
CA ILE A 88 15.47 18.92 11.61
C ILE A 88 15.94 17.55 12.06
N GLN A 89 15.01 16.61 12.17
CA GLN A 89 15.27 15.26 12.62
C GLN A 89 15.47 14.33 11.41
N LEU A 90 16.67 13.77 11.27
CA LEU A 90 16.99 12.82 10.23
C LEU A 90 16.61 11.40 10.64
N VAL A 91 16.13 10.66 9.66
CA VAL A 91 15.77 9.25 9.83
C VAL A 91 16.95 8.41 9.33
N PRO A 92 17.53 7.53 10.17
CA PRO A 92 18.53 6.58 9.70
C PRO A 92 17.92 5.67 8.62
N PRO A 93 18.70 5.12 7.68
CA PRO A 93 18.20 4.15 6.75
C PRO A 93 17.78 2.96 7.59
N HIS A 94 16.47 2.72 7.67
CA HIS A 94 15.99 1.45 8.16
C HIS A 94 16.66 0.39 7.28
N PHE A 95 17.53 -0.43 7.85
CA PHE A 95 17.83 -1.72 7.25
C PHE A 95 16.49 -2.44 7.27
N GLN A 96 15.81 -2.42 6.13
CA GLN A 96 14.74 -3.37 5.88
C GLN A 96 15.41 -4.73 5.98
N LEU A 97 15.29 -5.37 7.16
CA LEU A 97 15.26 -6.83 7.22
C LEU A 97 14.29 -7.22 6.11
N ILE A 98 14.82 -7.85 5.08
CA ILE A 98 14.19 -8.14 3.80
C ILE A 98 12.73 -8.52 4.05
N SER A 99 11.84 -7.56 3.88
CA SER A 99 10.42 -7.80 3.78
C SER A 99 10.17 -7.78 2.28
N PRO A 100 9.70 -8.87 1.65
CA PRO A 100 9.40 -8.87 0.23
C PRO A 100 8.12 -8.04 0.03
N HIS A 101 8.27 -6.72 0.02
CA HIS A 101 7.23 -5.78 -0.41
C HIS A 101 7.62 -5.32 -1.80
N VAL A 102 7.05 -5.96 -2.81
CA VAL A 102 5.95 -5.37 -3.59
C VAL A 102 6.42 -4.04 -4.19
N GLN A 103 6.83 -4.15 -5.46
CA GLN A 103 7.07 -3.01 -6.32
C GLN A 103 5.78 -2.19 -6.39
N GLU A 104 5.80 -0.98 -5.84
CA GLU A 104 4.94 0.10 -6.31
C GLU A 104 5.33 0.36 -7.77
N THR A 105 4.57 -0.25 -8.67
CA THR A 105 4.49 0.20 -10.06
C THR A 105 3.16 0.92 -10.18
N GLU A 106 3.22 2.24 -10.29
CA GLU A 106 2.15 3.03 -10.90
C GLU A 106 1.83 2.45 -12.29
N ASN A 107 0.75 1.70 -12.39
CA ASN A 107 -0.17 1.67 -13.53
C ASN A 107 -1.41 0.84 -13.14
N ASN A 108 -2.47 1.56 -12.79
CA ASN A 108 -3.72 1.04 -12.24
C ASN A 108 -4.68 0.50 -13.31
N ASP A 109 -4.26 -0.53 -14.06
CA ASP A 109 -5.19 -1.33 -14.89
C ASP A 109 -5.33 -2.78 -14.41
N ASN A 110 -4.47 -3.22 -13.48
CA ASN A 110 -4.42 -4.61 -13.01
C ASN A 110 -4.86 -4.80 -11.55
N LEU A 111 -5.35 -3.75 -10.87
CA LEU A 111 -5.83 -3.86 -9.49
C LEU A 111 -7.11 -4.69 -9.37
N LEU A 112 -8.01 -4.60 -10.35
CA LEU A 112 -9.28 -5.32 -10.37
C LEU A 112 -9.11 -6.85 -10.32
N PRO A 113 -8.29 -7.49 -11.18
CA PRO A 113 -8.09 -8.94 -11.13
C PRO A 113 -7.39 -9.41 -9.85
N VAL A 114 -6.50 -8.60 -9.25
CA VAL A 114 -5.83 -8.95 -7.98
C VAL A 114 -6.82 -8.95 -6.81
N ILE A 115 -7.66 -7.92 -6.72
CA ILE A 115 -8.71 -7.85 -5.69
C ILE A 115 -9.72 -8.99 -5.88
N ALA A 116 -10.13 -9.26 -7.13
CA ALA A 116 -11.05 -10.36 -7.43
C ALA A 116 -10.46 -11.72 -7.00
N ALA A 117 -9.18 -11.98 -7.28
CA ALA A 117 -8.50 -13.20 -6.86
C ALA A 117 -8.47 -13.36 -5.33
N LEU A 118 -8.16 -12.28 -4.60
CA LEU A 118 -8.17 -12.28 -3.13
C LEU A 118 -9.57 -12.59 -2.57
N MET A 119 -10.62 -12.00 -3.16
CA MET A 119 -12.00 -12.24 -2.74
C MET A 119 -12.44 -13.69 -2.97
N VAL A 120 -12.03 -14.31 -4.09
CA VAL A 120 -12.34 -15.72 -4.38
C VAL A 120 -11.66 -16.64 -3.36
N VAL A 121 -10.39 -16.39 -3.03
CA VAL A 121 -9.67 -17.19 -2.03
C VAL A 121 -10.33 -17.07 -0.65
N LEU A 122 -10.68 -15.85 -0.24
CA LEU A 122 -11.39 -15.62 1.03
C LEU A 122 -12.74 -16.35 1.06
N ALA A 123 -13.52 -16.26 -0.02
CA ALA A 123 -14.82 -16.92 -0.12
C ALA A 123 -14.71 -18.45 -0.03
N LEU A 124 -13.68 -19.05 -0.64
CA LEU A 124 -13.42 -20.49 -0.52
C LEU A 124 -13.08 -20.90 0.91
N ILE A 125 -12.27 -20.11 1.62
CA ILE A 125 -11.95 -20.37 3.04
C ILE A 125 -13.24 -20.33 3.88
N VAL A 126 -14.06 -19.30 3.71
CA VAL A 126 -15.34 -19.18 4.44
C VAL A 126 -16.29 -20.33 4.09
N ALA A 127 -16.36 -20.74 2.82
CA ALA A 127 -17.19 -21.87 2.41
C ALA A 127 -16.76 -23.16 3.12
N VAL A 128 -15.45 -23.46 3.18
CA VAL A 128 -14.95 -24.65 3.89
C VAL A 128 -15.26 -24.59 5.38
N LEU A 129 -15.16 -23.42 6.01
CA LEU A 129 -15.46 -23.25 7.43
C LEU A 129 -16.95 -23.31 7.77
N THR A 130 -17.84 -23.06 6.80
CA THR A 130 -19.29 -23.02 7.00
C THR A 130 -20.00 -24.29 6.51
N LEU A 131 -19.27 -25.28 5.97
CA LEU A 131 -19.86 -26.57 5.63
C LEU A 131 -20.44 -27.22 6.90
N PRO A 132 -21.71 -27.63 6.90
CA PRO A 132 -22.26 -28.42 8.00
C PRO A 132 -21.49 -29.74 8.08
N PRO A 133 -21.28 -30.29 9.28
CA PRO A 133 -20.61 -31.57 9.44
C PRO A 133 -21.35 -32.66 8.64
N PRO A 134 -20.64 -33.66 8.09
CA PRO A 134 -21.26 -34.75 7.34
C PRO A 134 -22.36 -35.39 8.18
N GLN A 135 -23.59 -35.40 7.66
CA GLN A 135 -24.67 -36.14 8.32
C GLN A 135 -24.36 -37.63 8.21
N GLU A 136 -24.23 -38.30 9.36
CA GLU A 136 -24.15 -39.75 9.40
C GLU A 136 -25.43 -40.33 8.79
N THR A 137 -25.30 -41.09 7.70
CA THR A 137 -26.40 -41.88 7.13
C THR A 137 -26.96 -42.81 8.21
N PRO A 138 -28.30 -42.86 8.41
CA PRO A 138 -28.90 -43.78 9.35
C PRO A 138 -28.50 -45.24 9.05
N PRO A 139 -28.20 -46.06 10.07
CA PRO A 139 -27.88 -47.46 9.86
C PRO A 139 -29.03 -48.18 9.14
N LEU A 140 -28.67 -48.94 8.11
CA LEU A 140 -29.56 -49.87 7.41
C LEU A 140 -30.20 -50.83 8.42
N GLU A 141 -31.51 -50.68 8.67
CA GLU A 141 -32.27 -51.59 9.53
C GLU A 141 -32.13 -53.03 9.01
N ARG A 142 -31.60 -53.92 9.84
CA ARG A 142 -31.57 -55.36 9.56
C ARG A 142 -32.98 -55.91 9.81
N PRO A 143 -33.49 -56.81 8.96
CA PRO A 143 -34.82 -57.38 9.15
C PRO A 143 -34.86 -58.26 10.41
N ASP A 144 -35.58 -57.82 11.45
CA ASP A 144 -35.89 -58.66 12.60
C ASP A 144 -36.92 -59.71 12.21
N THR A 145 -36.43 -60.94 11.98
CA THR A 145 -37.28 -62.12 11.79
C THR A 145 -37.77 -62.58 13.16
N ARG A 146 -38.82 -61.93 13.68
CA ARG A 146 -39.65 -62.49 14.75
C ARG A 146 -41.00 -62.90 14.20
N ILE A 147 -41.13 -64.21 14.07
CA ILE A 147 -42.29 -64.96 13.62
C ILE A 147 -43.40 -64.76 14.65
N ASN A 148 -44.33 -63.84 14.42
CA ASN A 148 -45.64 -63.86 15.06
C ASN A 148 -46.59 -64.64 14.14
N LEU A 149 -46.69 -65.94 14.40
CA LEU A 149 -47.78 -66.78 13.92
C LEU A 149 -49.07 -66.27 14.55
N LEU A 150 -49.79 -65.39 13.86
CA LEU A 150 -51.24 -65.22 13.96
C LEU A 150 -51.72 -64.21 12.89
N GLN A 151 -52.31 -64.78 11.83
CA GLN A 151 -53.41 -64.21 11.03
C GLN A 151 -53.09 -63.25 9.84
N PRO A 152 -53.98 -63.16 8.82
CA PRO A 152 -53.94 -64.02 7.64
C PRO A 152 -53.69 -63.27 6.31
N PHE A 153 -53.30 -64.06 5.31
CA PHE A 153 -53.11 -63.75 3.89
C PHE A 153 -54.25 -62.92 3.26
N ASN A 154 -53.90 -61.92 2.43
CA ASN A 154 -54.56 -61.78 1.13
C ASN A 154 -53.70 -61.02 0.10
N VAL A 155 -53.72 -61.58 -1.11
CA VAL A 155 -52.91 -61.28 -2.29
C VAL A 155 -53.65 -60.29 -3.20
N SER A 156 -52.95 -59.31 -3.80
CA SER A 156 -53.18 -58.85 -5.19
C SER A 156 -52.14 -57.78 -5.56
N LYS A 157 -51.14 -58.07 -6.39
CA LYS A 157 -51.09 -58.06 -7.88
C LYS A 157 -50.61 -56.71 -8.48
N LYS A 158 -49.47 -56.84 -9.20
CA LYS A 158 -49.07 -56.14 -10.45
C LYS A 158 -48.81 -54.62 -10.34
N SER A 159 -47.86 -54.00 -11.05
CA SER A 159 -46.98 -54.40 -12.16
C SER A 159 -46.11 -53.19 -12.58
N VAL A 160 -44.91 -53.45 -13.12
CA VAL A 160 -44.31 -52.83 -14.34
C VAL A 160 -43.85 -51.35 -14.22
N SER A 161 -42.53 -51.13 -14.22
CA SER A 161 -41.70 -50.52 -15.30
C SER A 161 -41.85 -48.98 -15.37
N GLU A 162 -40.88 -48.14 -15.73
CA GLU A 162 -39.85 -48.27 -16.74
C GLU A 162 -38.85 -47.11 -16.63
N VAL A 163 -37.69 -47.32 -17.26
CA VAL A 163 -36.50 -46.49 -17.44
C VAL A 163 -36.77 -45.28 -18.36
N LEU A 164 -36.04 -44.15 -18.20
CA LEU A 164 -35.43 -43.41 -19.32
C LEU A 164 -34.49 -42.25 -18.87
N TYR A 165 -33.28 -42.18 -19.44
CA TYR A 165 -32.43 -40.99 -19.58
C TYR A 165 -32.78 -40.26 -20.90
N PRO A 166 -32.47 -38.96 -21.13
CA PRO A 166 -31.19 -38.58 -21.77
C PRO A 166 -30.65 -37.13 -21.53
N SER A 167 -29.49 -36.88 -22.12
CA SER A 167 -28.56 -35.71 -22.13
C SER A 167 -28.97 -34.49 -22.98
N ILE A 168 -28.46 -33.28 -22.70
CA ILE A 168 -28.38 -32.06 -23.58
C ILE A 168 -27.27 -31.12 -23.01
N SER A 169 -26.59 -30.17 -23.68
CA SER A 169 -25.84 -30.00 -24.95
C SER A 169 -25.15 -28.59 -24.88
N PHE A 170 -24.12 -28.32 -25.70
CA PHE A 170 -23.36 -27.05 -25.79
C PHE A 170 -23.91 -26.04 -26.82
N GLN A 171 -23.78 -24.72 -26.57
CA GLN A 171 -23.65 -23.61 -27.56
C GLN A 171 -23.09 -22.36 -26.83
N LYS A 172 -21.89 -21.82 -27.10
CA LYS A 172 -21.38 -20.95 -28.20
C LYS A 172 -22.12 -19.61 -28.39
N HIS A 173 -21.49 -18.49 -27.99
CA HIS A 173 -21.54 -17.22 -28.73
C HIS A 173 -20.22 -16.43 -28.62
N GLU A 174 -19.65 -16.16 -29.79
CA GLU A 174 -18.61 -15.15 -30.08
C GLU A 174 -19.26 -13.77 -30.25
N TYR A 175 -18.62 -12.71 -29.76
CA TYR A 175 -18.66 -11.39 -30.43
C TYR A 175 -17.27 -10.76 -30.44
N LYS A 176 -17.08 -9.95 -31.48
CA LYS A 176 -15.84 -9.60 -32.17
C LYS A 176 -15.38 -8.18 -31.82
N ILE A 177 -14.06 -8.02 -31.83
CA ILE A 177 -13.26 -6.80 -31.66
C ILE A 177 -13.61 -5.72 -32.71
N ALA A 178 -13.62 -4.45 -32.30
CA ALA A 178 -13.34 -3.31 -33.17
C ALA A 178 -12.36 -2.35 -32.46
N SER A 179 -11.13 -2.31 -32.96
CA SER A 179 -10.10 -1.30 -32.75
C SER A 179 -10.32 -0.10 -33.68
N PHE A 180 -9.99 1.13 -33.28
CA PHE A 180 -8.86 1.94 -33.80
C PHE A 180 -8.97 3.42 -33.37
N PHE A 181 -7.80 4.01 -33.12
CA PHE A 181 -7.48 5.42 -32.91
C PHE A 181 -7.94 6.33 -34.06
N GLU A 182 -8.28 7.59 -33.76
CA GLU A 182 -7.76 8.72 -34.54
C GLU A 182 -7.77 10.05 -33.75
N PHE A 183 -6.76 10.85 -34.05
CA PHE A 183 -6.23 12.02 -33.36
C PHE A 183 -6.17 13.13 -34.42
N GLU A 184 -6.75 14.30 -34.19
CA GLU A 184 -6.38 15.63 -34.75
C GLU A 184 -7.34 16.67 -34.14
N ARG A 185 -6.85 17.61 -33.32
CA ARG A 185 -6.45 18.99 -33.66
C ARG A 185 -7.50 19.79 -34.45
N GLY A 186 -7.94 20.86 -33.80
CA GLY A 186 -8.67 22.01 -34.34
C GLY A 186 -8.88 23.02 -33.24
#